data_AF-A0A969GQ07-F1
#
_entry.id   AF-A0A969GQ07-F1
#
_cell.length_a   1.000
_cell.length_b   1.000
_cell.length_c   1.000
_cell.angle_alpha   90.00
_cell.angle_beta   90.00
_cell.angle_gamma   90.00
#
_symmetry.space_group_name_H-M   'P 1'
#
loop_
_entity.id
_entity.type
_entity.pdbx_description
1 polymer ?
#
loop_
_entity_poly.entity_id
_entity_poly.type
_entity_poly.pdbx_seq_one_letter_code
_entity_poly.pdbx_strand_id
1 'polypeptide(L)'
;LYTPAEEAGALWEFLLSQGKAFGLQPYGVLAMNSLRVEKAFPLYGADISLDYTPFHVGLDRWIRFDKREFVGREALLRVQEQGIDERWVGLVLESKTPANPNDPVYSVGDIASFRTMKFSGGEAGETDEAALPGEQIGHVTVSVIGHTVGKTLAMAYVATSHAWPGSKVVIVSAGRPLLATVTPTPFFDPSGARLRAKTKDGPDRVAPAPAASYAAATRRPGKREPRSSQPNPQRGRKA
;
A
#
# COMPACT_ATOMS: atom_id res chain seq x y z
N LEU A 1 -10.88 16.73 9.50
CA LEU A 1 -12.01 17.32 10.24
C LEU A 1 -13.25 16.57 9.76
N TYR A 2 -13.99 15.92 10.65
CA TYR A 2 -15.23 15.23 10.31
C TYR A 2 -16.40 16.16 10.66
N THR A 3 -17.38 16.30 9.76
CA THR A 3 -18.53 17.20 9.88
C THR A 3 -19.71 16.62 9.10
N PRO A 4 -20.97 16.95 9.44
CA PRO A 4 -22.14 16.60 8.63
C PRO A 4 -21.99 17.07 7.17
N ALA A 5 -22.54 16.32 6.22
CA ALA A 5 -22.33 16.57 4.79
C ALA A 5 -22.84 17.97 4.37
N GLU A 6 -23.89 18.44 5.04
CA GLU A 6 -24.55 19.73 4.81
C GLU A 6 -23.64 20.91 5.20
N GLU A 7 -22.71 20.68 6.12
CA GLU A 7 -21.78 21.70 6.65
C GLU A 7 -20.42 21.70 5.93
N ALA A 8 -20.13 20.67 5.13
CA ALA A 8 -18.82 20.47 4.52
C ALA A 8 -18.38 21.64 3.62
N GLY A 9 -19.31 22.23 2.85
CA GLY A 9 -19.04 23.38 2.00
C GLY A 9 -18.67 24.63 2.79
N ALA A 10 -19.48 24.94 3.82
CA ALA A 10 -19.23 26.10 4.69
C ALA A 10 -17.91 25.97 5.44
N LEU A 11 -17.60 24.77 5.96
CA LEU A 11 -16.32 24.49 6.62
C LEU A 11 -15.14 24.68 5.66
N TRP A 12 -15.26 24.18 4.43
CA TRP A 12 -14.22 24.31 3.41
C TRP A 12 -13.92 25.79 3.09
N GLU A 13 -14.94 26.58 2.81
CA GLU A 13 -14.80 28.01 2.51
C GLU A 13 -14.21 28.79 3.68
N PHE A 14 -14.66 28.50 4.89
CA PHE A 14 -14.13 29.11 6.11
C PHE A 14 -12.63 28.86 6.25
N LEU A 15 -12.18 27.60 6.11
CA LEU A 15 -10.76 27.23 6.22
C LEU A 15 -9.92 27.87 5.12
N LEU A 16 -10.39 27.89 3.88
CA LEU A 16 -9.68 28.57 2.78
C LEU A 16 -9.56 30.07 3.05
N SER A 17 -10.62 30.71 3.55
CA SER A 17 -10.61 32.13 3.88
C SER A 17 -9.58 32.46 4.97
N GLN A 18 -9.64 31.75 6.10
CA GLN A 18 -8.71 31.97 7.23
C GLN A 18 -7.27 31.54 6.91
N GLY A 19 -7.11 30.53 6.05
CA GLY A 19 -5.82 29.97 5.67
C GLY A 19 -4.99 30.85 4.72
N LYS A 20 -5.59 31.84 4.06
CA LYS A 20 -4.88 32.70 3.08
C LYS A 20 -3.63 33.36 3.65
N ALA A 21 -3.70 33.86 4.89
CA ALA A 21 -2.57 34.50 5.56
C ALA A 21 -1.38 33.55 5.78
N PHE A 22 -1.63 32.24 5.76
CA PHE A 22 -0.63 31.18 5.94
C PHE A 22 -0.23 30.52 4.61
N GLY A 23 -0.71 31.03 3.47
CA GLY A 23 -0.48 30.42 2.16
C GLY A 23 -1.14 29.05 2.00
N LEU A 24 -2.26 28.80 2.71
CA LEU A 24 -2.98 27.54 2.63
C LEU A 24 -3.45 27.28 1.19
N GLN A 25 -3.19 26.06 0.70
CA GLN A 25 -3.61 25.60 -0.62
C GLN A 25 -4.27 24.22 -0.51
N PRO A 26 -5.32 23.95 -1.32
CA PRO A 26 -5.84 22.60 -1.46
C PRO A 26 -4.80 21.72 -2.14
N TYR A 27 -4.75 20.44 -1.76
CA TYR A 27 -3.93 19.44 -2.43
C TYR A 27 -4.78 18.24 -2.84
N GLY A 28 -4.36 17.58 -3.92
CA GLY A 28 -5.07 16.44 -4.50
C GLY A 28 -4.56 15.08 -4.04
N VAL A 29 -5.25 14.03 -4.50
CA VAL A 29 -4.94 12.63 -4.19
C VAL A 29 -3.53 12.22 -4.64
N LEU A 30 -3.00 12.77 -5.73
CA LEU A 30 -1.64 12.45 -6.20
C LEU A 30 -0.57 12.97 -5.24
N ALA A 31 -0.73 14.19 -4.71
CA ALA A 31 0.14 14.73 -3.69
C ALA A 31 0.02 13.91 -2.39
N MET A 32 -1.20 13.52 -2.00
CA MET A 32 -1.42 12.61 -0.87
C MET A 32 -0.67 11.28 -1.05
N ASN A 33 -0.72 10.69 -2.25
CA ASN A 33 -0.06 9.43 -2.56
C ASN A 33 1.48 9.56 -2.50
N SER A 34 2.04 10.68 -2.97
CA SER A 34 3.47 10.98 -2.81
C SER A 34 3.86 11.07 -1.33
N LEU A 35 3.15 11.88 -0.55
CA LEU A 35 3.43 12.11 0.87
C LEU A 35 3.31 10.83 1.72
N ARG A 36 2.29 9.99 1.45
CA ARG A 36 2.10 8.74 2.20
C ARG A 36 3.17 7.69 1.87
N VAL A 37 3.67 7.65 0.64
CA VAL A 37 4.83 6.80 0.28
C VAL A 37 6.11 7.31 0.93
N GLU A 38 6.35 8.62 0.98
CA GLU A 38 7.49 9.19 1.71
C GLU A 38 7.47 8.80 3.20
N LYS A 39 6.27 8.66 3.79
CA LYS A 39 6.05 8.15 5.16
C LYS A 39 5.96 6.64 5.26
N ALA A 40 6.06 5.90 4.16
CA ALA A 40 5.86 4.45 4.07
C ALA A 40 4.57 3.97 4.74
N PHE A 41 3.48 4.72 4.53
CA PHE A 41 2.16 4.31 4.99
C PHE A 41 1.51 3.39 3.93
N PRO A 42 1.22 2.13 4.29
CA PRO A 42 0.60 1.20 3.35
C PRO A 42 -0.87 1.57 3.11
N LEU A 43 -1.32 1.36 1.87
CA LEU A 43 -2.70 1.59 1.45
C LEU A 43 -3.37 0.24 1.15
N TYR A 44 -4.53 -0.02 1.75
CA TYR A 44 -5.32 -1.20 1.43
C TYR A 44 -5.75 -1.18 -0.05
N GLY A 45 -5.67 -2.33 -0.71
CA GLY A 45 -5.92 -2.52 -2.14
C GLY A 45 -4.67 -2.34 -3.02
N ALA A 46 -3.71 -1.50 -2.61
CA ALA A 46 -2.44 -1.33 -3.34
C ALA A 46 -1.28 -2.08 -2.68
N ASP A 47 -1.10 -1.88 -1.38
CA ASP A 47 0.03 -2.44 -0.61
C ASP A 47 -0.42 -3.56 0.34
N ILE A 48 -1.67 -3.52 0.82
CA ILE A 48 -2.23 -4.56 1.70
C ILE A 48 -3.44 -5.18 1.00
N SER A 49 -3.47 -6.50 0.97
CA SER A 49 -4.60 -7.32 0.50
C SER A 49 -4.90 -8.43 1.52
N LEU A 50 -5.75 -9.39 1.14
CA LEU A 50 -6.01 -10.59 1.94
C LEU A 50 -4.90 -11.64 1.82
N ASP A 51 -3.96 -11.45 0.90
CA ASP A 51 -2.85 -12.37 0.65
C ASP A 51 -1.70 -12.15 1.63
N TYR A 52 -1.64 -10.97 2.26
CA TYR A 52 -0.57 -10.55 3.14
C TYR A 52 -1.00 -10.45 4.60
N THR A 53 -0.08 -10.84 5.48
CA THR A 53 -0.24 -10.60 6.93
C THR A 53 0.40 -9.26 7.33
N PRO A 54 0.02 -8.68 8.49
CA PRO A 54 0.66 -7.47 9.02
C PRO A 54 2.18 -7.57 9.20
N PHE A 55 2.74 -8.78 9.30
CA PHE A 55 4.19 -8.98 9.37
C PHE A 55 4.92 -8.60 8.09
N HIS A 56 4.31 -8.83 6.92
CA HIS A 56 4.95 -8.52 5.64
C HIS A 56 5.14 -7.01 5.47
N VAL A 57 4.24 -6.19 6.04
CA VAL A 57 4.27 -4.72 5.96
C VAL A 57 4.87 -4.03 7.19
N GLY A 58 5.50 -4.78 8.10
CA GLY A 58 6.17 -4.22 9.29
C GLY A 58 5.21 -3.60 10.31
N LEU A 59 3.98 -4.12 10.41
CA LEU A 59 2.97 -3.67 11.36
C LEU A 59 2.90 -4.56 12.63
N ASP A 60 3.91 -5.41 12.84
CA ASP A 60 4.06 -6.30 14.00
C ASP A 60 3.86 -5.57 15.34
N ARG A 61 4.48 -4.40 15.49
CA ARG A 61 4.38 -3.54 16.69
C ARG A 61 2.94 -3.15 17.06
N TRP A 62 1.99 -3.21 16.12
CA TRP A 62 0.59 -2.84 16.36
C TRP A 62 -0.27 -4.03 16.78
N ILE A 63 0.25 -5.25 16.71
CA ILE A 63 -0.44 -6.45 17.16
C ILE A 63 -0.25 -6.61 18.68
N ARG A 64 -1.32 -7.01 19.36
CA ARG A 64 -1.37 -7.21 20.82
C ARG A 64 -1.76 -8.65 21.12
N PHE A 65 -0.77 -9.54 21.12
CA PHE A 65 -0.96 -10.98 21.38
C PHE A 65 -1.32 -11.31 22.83
N ASP A 66 -1.06 -10.37 23.73
CA ASP A 66 -1.38 -10.37 25.17
C ASP A 66 -2.84 -10.02 25.46
N LYS A 67 -3.55 -9.41 24.50
CA LYS A 67 -4.99 -9.17 24.60
C LYS A 67 -5.76 -10.51 24.48
N ARG A 68 -7.02 -10.52 24.94
CA ARG A 68 -7.99 -11.60 24.69
C ARG A 68 -7.99 -12.06 23.22
N GLU A 69 -8.54 -13.25 22.97
CA GLU A 69 -8.68 -13.80 21.62
C GLU A 69 -9.27 -12.79 20.61
N PHE A 70 -8.68 -12.78 19.42
CA PHE A 70 -9.11 -11.99 18.28
C PHE A 70 -9.02 -12.83 17.00
N VAL A 71 -9.81 -12.45 16.00
CA VAL A 71 -9.85 -13.14 14.71
C VAL A 71 -8.46 -13.14 14.08
N GLY A 72 -7.94 -14.33 13.77
CA GLY A 72 -6.62 -14.49 13.14
C GLY A 72 -5.43 -14.62 14.11
N ARG A 73 -5.64 -14.57 15.44
CA ARG A 73 -4.55 -14.67 16.43
C ARG A 73 -3.66 -15.90 16.23
N GLU A 74 -4.26 -17.09 16.21
CA GLU A 74 -3.52 -18.35 16.06
C GLU A 74 -2.83 -18.49 14.71
N ALA A 75 -3.42 -17.92 13.65
CA ALA A 75 -2.79 -17.89 12.34
C ALA A 75 -1.54 -17.00 12.34
N LEU A 76 -1.60 -15.83 12.98
CA LEU A 76 -0.46 -14.94 13.11
C LEU A 76 0.65 -15.52 14.00
N LEU A 77 0.31 -16.26 15.06
CA LEU A 77 1.31 -16.97 15.87
C LEU A 77 2.07 -18.01 15.04
N ARG A 78 1.38 -18.79 14.20
CA ARG A 78 2.04 -19.73 13.28
C ARG A 78 2.95 -19.03 12.28
N VAL A 79 2.53 -17.91 11.71
CA VAL A 79 3.36 -17.12 10.79
C VAL A 79 4.58 -16.54 11.52
N GLN A 80 4.44 -16.14 12.78
CA GLN A 80 5.56 -15.66 13.59
C GLN A 80 6.62 -16.77 13.83
N GLU A 81 6.18 -18.02 14.02
CA GLU A 81 7.06 -19.17 14.16
C GLU A 81 7.72 -19.58 12.84
N GLN A 82 6.97 -19.56 11.74
CA GLN A 82 7.44 -19.97 10.41
C GLN A 82 8.34 -18.91 9.74
N GLY A 83 8.12 -17.64 10.04
CA GLY A 83 8.70 -16.52 9.32
C GLY A 83 7.94 -16.18 8.03
N ILE A 84 8.42 -15.14 7.35
CA ILE A 84 7.88 -14.66 6.07
C ILE A 84 8.96 -14.77 5.00
N ASP A 85 8.57 -15.20 3.81
CA ASP A 85 9.42 -15.37 2.64
C ASP A 85 9.60 -14.07 1.84
N GLU A 86 8.68 -13.11 1.99
CA GLU A 86 8.79 -11.77 1.42
C GLU A 86 8.46 -10.64 2.41
N ARG A 87 8.91 -9.43 2.08
CA ARG A 87 8.70 -8.20 2.86
C ARG A 87 8.34 -7.05 1.97
N TRP A 88 7.45 -6.19 2.45
CA TRP A 88 7.16 -4.90 1.86
C TRP A 88 8.26 -3.91 2.24
N VAL A 89 9.03 -3.47 1.26
CA VAL A 89 10.21 -2.63 1.45
C VAL A 89 10.09 -1.32 0.68
N GLY A 90 10.81 -0.31 1.17
CA GLY A 90 11.01 0.94 0.45
C GLY A 90 12.18 0.84 -0.52
N LEU A 91 11.99 1.36 -1.73
CA LEU A 91 12.98 1.42 -2.79
C LEU A 91 13.23 2.86 -3.22
N VAL A 92 14.49 3.22 -3.41
CA VAL A 92 14.90 4.43 -4.14
C VAL A 92 15.34 4.01 -5.54
N LEU A 93 14.69 4.55 -6.56
CA LEU A 93 14.99 4.27 -7.96
C LEU A 93 16.03 5.27 -8.48
N GLU A 94 16.94 4.80 -9.33
CA GLU A 94 17.89 5.67 -10.07
C GLU A 94 17.22 6.40 -11.25
N SER A 95 15.99 6.01 -11.60
CA SER A 95 15.16 6.61 -12.65
C SER A 95 14.50 7.93 -12.23
N LYS A 96 14.24 8.83 -13.17
CA LYS A 96 13.36 10.00 -12.97
C LYS A 96 11.87 9.68 -13.17
N THR A 97 11.58 8.52 -13.76
CA THR A 97 10.21 8.06 -14.02
C THR A 97 9.86 6.96 -13.02
N PRO A 98 8.73 7.08 -12.31
CA PRO A 98 8.19 6.01 -11.48
C PRO A 98 7.98 4.71 -12.26
N ALA A 99 8.08 3.57 -11.57
CA ALA A 99 7.67 2.28 -12.10
C ALA A 99 6.14 2.13 -12.12
N ASN A 100 5.62 1.15 -12.84
CA ASN A 100 4.21 0.80 -12.80
C ASN A 100 3.93 -0.17 -11.65
N PRO A 101 2.70 -0.16 -11.10
CA PRO A 101 2.24 -1.23 -10.23
C PRO A 101 2.37 -2.60 -10.91
N ASN A 102 2.72 -3.62 -10.12
CA ASN A 102 3.00 -4.99 -10.52
C ASN A 102 4.22 -5.18 -11.43
N ASP A 103 5.04 -4.15 -11.68
CA ASP A 103 6.30 -4.34 -12.38
C ASP A 103 7.18 -5.34 -11.59
N PRO A 104 7.73 -6.37 -12.26
CA PRO A 104 8.49 -7.43 -11.60
C PRO A 104 9.84 -6.91 -11.10
N VAL A 105 10.25 -7.43 -9.94
CA VAL A 105 11.52 -7.15 -9.28
C VAL A 105 12.43 -8.37 -9.38
N TYR A 106 13.70 -8.13 -9.71
CA TYR A 106 14.72 -9.16 -9.91
C TYR A 106 15.99 -8.83 -9.12
N SER A 107 16.78 -9.86 -8.82
CA SER A 107 18.10 -9.67 -8.22
C SER A 107 19.06 -9.06 -9.23
N VAL A 108 19.97 -8.18 -8.78
CA VAL A 108 21.02 -7.64 -9.64
C VAL A 108 21.95 -8.73 -10.16
N GLY A 109 22.14 -9.81 -9.39
CA GLY A 109 22.97 -10.95 -9.79
C GLY A 109 22.44 -11.68 -11.04
N ASP A 110 21.13 -11.70 -11.23
CA ASP A 110 20.47 -12.45 -12.31
C ASP A 110 20.54 -11.72 -13.66
N ILE A 111 20.81 -10.42 -13.64
CA ILE A 111 20.74 -9.52 -14.81
C ILE A 111 21.97 -9.59 -15.71
N ALA A 112 23.01 -10.32 -15.29
CA ALA A 112 24.08 -10.73 -16.20
C ALA A 112 23.54 -11.46 -17.46
N SER A 113 22.28 -11.91 -17.44
CA SER A 113 21.54 -12.53 -18.54
C SER A 113 20.72 -11.58 -19.44
N PHE A 114 20.60 -10.27 -19.13
CA PHE A 114 19.84 -9.31 -19.95
C PHE A 114 20.60 -8.98 -21.25
N ARG A 115 20.67 -9.94 -22.17
CA ARG A 115 21.31 -9.78 -23.47
C ARG A 115 20.25 -9.31 -24.46
N THR A 116 20.25 -8.02 -24.79
CA THR A 116 19.49 -7.52 -25.95
C THR A 116 20.13 -8.11 -27.21
N MET A 117 19.57 -9.17 -27.79
CA MET A 117 19.92 -9.56 -29.16
C MET A 117 19.36 -8.50 -30.11
N LYS A 118 20.18 -7.50 -30.43
CA LYS A 118 19.91 -6.64 -31.59
C LYS A 118 20.41 -7.37 -32.84
N PHE A 119 19.51 -7.98 -33.59
CA PHE A 119 19.82 -8.35 -34.98
C PHE A 119 19.69 -7.10 -35.85
N SER A 120 20.75 -6.76 -36.57
CA SER A 120 20.63 -5.94 -37.78
C SER A 120 20.89 -6.83 -38.98
N GLY A 121 19.82 -7.29 -39.63
CA GLY A 121 19.87 -8.09 -40.86
C GLY A 121 18.47 -8.21 -41.46
N GLY A 122 18.36 -8.01 -42.77
CA GLY A 122 17.09 -7.78 -43.48
C GLY A 122 16.15 -8.96 -43.66
N GLU A 123 16.43 -10.13 -43.07
CA GLU A 123 15.63 -11.34 -43.26
C GLU A 123 15.62 -12.20 -41.98
N ALA A 124 14.69 -11.95 -41.06
CA ALA A 124 14.28 -12.92 -40.05
C ALA A 124 12.88 -12.55 -39.54
N GLY A 125 11.93 -13.47 -39.70
CA GLY A 125 10.59 -13.36 -39.14
C GLY A 125 10.64 -13.19 -37.62
N GLU A 126 9.77 -12.32 -37.11
CA GLU A 126 9.72 -11.88 -35.72
C GLU A 126 9.50 -13.04 -34.74
N THR A 127 10.38 -13.13 -33.74
CA THR A 127 10.02 -13.54 -32.36
C THR A 127 11.03 -12.88 -31.41
N ASP A 128 10.57 -11.84 -30.72
CA ASP A 128 11.30 -11.20 -29.62
C ASP A 128 11.16 -12.05 -28.35
N GLU A 129 12.12 -12.95 -28.09
CA GLU A 129 12.29 -13.49 -26.73
C GLU A 129 13.21 -12.56 -25.94
N ALA A 130 12.60 -11.60 -25.23
CA ALA A 130 13.29 -10.90 -24.16
C ALA A 130 13.64 -11.93 -23.07
N ALA A 131 14.93 -12.26 -22.93
CA ALA A 131 15.39 -13.10 -21.82
C ALA A 131 15.04 -12.41 -20.50
N LEU A 132 14.07 -12.96 -19.77
CA LEU A 132 13.72 -12.49 -18.44
C LEU A 132 14.94 -12.65 -17.52
N PRO A 133 15.24 -11.65 -16.67
CA PRO A 133 16.39 -11.70 -15.79
C PRO A 133 16.17 -12.72 -14.66
N GLY A 134 16.56 -13.97 -14.86
CA GLY A 134 16.48 -15.02 -13.84
C GLY A 134 15.11 -15.16 -13.17
N GLU A 135 15.10 -15.45 -11.87
CA GLU A 135 13.88 -15.65 -11.10
C GLU A 135 13.33 -14.31 -10.58
N GLN A 136 12.01 -14.10 -10.72
CA GLN A 136 11.35 -12.94 -10.15
C GLN A 136 11.34 -13.05 -8.61
N ILE A 137 11.92 -12.07 -7.92
CA ILE A 137 12.03 -12.04 -6.46
C ILE A 137 11.02 -11.09 -5.80
N GLY A 138 10.11 -10.49 -6.57
CA GLY A 138 9.15 -9.53 -6.04
C GLY A 138 8.39 -8.76 -7.09
N HIS A 139 7.60 -7.79 -6.65
CA HIS A 139 6.85 -6.88 -7.52
C HIS A 139 6.61 -5.52 -6.86
N VAL A 140 6.52 -4.47 -7.67
CA VAL A 140 6.21 -3.11 -7.22
C VAL A 140 4.73 -2.99 -6.87
N THR A 141 4.41 -2.42 -5.71
CA THR A 141 3.01 -2.10 -5.32
C THR A 141 2.64 -0.68 -5.73
N VAL A 142 3.54 0.27 -5.50
CA VAL A 142 3.36 1.68 -5.86
C VAL A 142 4.70 2.34 -6.15
N SER A 143 4.72 3.28 -7.09
CA SER A 143 5.86 4.17 -7.31
C SER A 143 5.41 5.61 -7.54
N VAL A 144 6.20 6.56 -7.03
CA VAL A 144 5.91 8.00 -7.06
C VAL A 144 7.19 8.81 -7.11
N ILE A 145 7.06 10.09 -7.46
CA ILE A 145 8.10 11.08 -7.17
C ILE A 145 7.89 11.57 -5.74
N GLY A 146 8.89 11.38 -4.88
CA GLY A 146 8.94 11.96 -3.55
C GLY A 146 9.44 13.40 -3.64
N HIS A 147 8.51 14.36 -3.68
CA HIS A 147 8.84 15.77 -3.89
C HIS A 147 9.61 16.39 -2.72
N THR A 148 9.42 15.89 -1.49
CA THR A 148 10.12 16.39 -0.31
C THR A 148 11.54 15.84 -0.23
N VAL A 149 11.71 14.56 -0.58
CA VAL A 149 13.04 13.90 -0.57
C VAL A 149 13.83 14.11 -1.86
N GLY A 150 13.18 14.56 -2.94
CA GLY A 150 13.80 14.81 -4.24
C GLY A 150 14.20 13.55 -5.00
N LYS A 151 13.53 12.41 -4.75
CA LYS A 151 13.88 11.09 -5.31
C LYS A 151 12.67 10.38 -5.87
N THR A 152 12.87 9.50 -6.85
CA THR A 152 11.84 8.56 -7.28
C THR A 152 11.81 7.39 -6.30
N LEU A 153 10.64 7.15 -5.75
CA LEU A 153 10.42 6.15 -4.71
C LEU A 153 9.53 5.04 -5.26
N ALA A 154 9.71 3.84 -4.74
CA ALA A 154 8.74 2.77 -4.88
C ALA A 154 8.58 2.02 -3.56
N MET A 155 7.44 1.37 -3.42
CA MET A 155 7.24 0.31 -2.45
C MET A 155 7.04 -0.99 -3.22
N ALA A 156 7.56 -2.09 -2.69
CA ALA A 156 7.52 -3.38 -3.35
C ALA A 156 7.51 -4.50 -2.33
N TYR A 157 6.83 -5.61 -2.64
CA TYR A 157 7.11 -6.87 -1.99
C TYR A 157 8.37 -7.47 -2.63
N VAL A 158 9.34 -7.84 -1.80
CA VAL A 158 10.61 -8.43 -2.22
C VAL A 158 10.91 -9.60 -1.28
N ALA A 159 11.44 -10.68 -1.83
CA ALA A 159 11.91 -11.82 -1.07
C ALA A 159 12.77 -11.37 0.12
N THR A 160 12.55 -11.96 1.30
CA THR A 160 13.25 -11.64 2.55
C THR A 160 14.76 -11.75 2.38
N SER A 161 15.22 -12.65 1.52
CA SER A 161 16.61 -12.85 1.08
C SER A 161 17.20 -11.70 0.25
N HIS A 162 16.47 -10.63 -0.01
CA HIS A 162 16.93 -9.44 -0.73
C HIS A 162 16.40 -8.13 -0.11
N ALA A 163 15.68 -8.22 1.01
CA ALA A 163 14.96 -7.11 1.64
C ALA A 163 15.82 -6.26 2.61
N TRP A 164 17.12 -6.51 2.74
CA TRP A 164 17.98 -5.73 3.65
C TRP A 164 18.29 -4.33 3.10
N PRO A 165 18.44 -3.31 3.97
CA PRO A 165 18.89 -1.98 3.57
C PRO A 165 20.21 -2.00 2.79
N GLY A 166 20.24 -1.31 1.64
CA GLY A 166 21.40 -1.27 0.74
C GLY A 166 21.43 -2.38 -0.31
N SER A 167 20.53 -3.38 -0.22
CA SER A 167 20.35 -4.37 -1.28
C SER A 167 20.00 -3.67 -2.59
N LYS A 168 20.64 -4.07 -3.68
CA LYS A 168 20.34 -3.57 -5.02
C LYS A 168 19.44 -4.58 -5.73
N VAL A 169 18.39 -4.07 -6.34
CA VAL A 169 17.42 -4.83 -7.13
C VAL A 169 17.17 -4.11 -8.45
N VAL A 170 16.55 -4.80 -9.40
CA VAL A 170 16.09 -4.17 -10.64
C VAL A 170 14.62 -4.41 -10.84
N ILE A 171 13.95 -3.33 -11.22
CA ILE A 171 12.55 -3.34 -11.62
C ILE A 171 12.52 -3.33 -13.14
N VAL A 172 11.83 -4.27 -13.78
CA VAL A 172 11.62 -4.21 -15.23
C VAL A 172 10.30 -3.47 -15.49
N SER A 173 10.41 -2.22 -15.90
CA SER A 173 9.25 -1.36 -16.17
C SER A 173 9.11 -1.09 -17.65
N ALA A 174 7.98 -1.47 -18.25
CA ALA A 174 7.73 -1.34 -19.69
C ALA A 174 8.91 -1.87 -20.56
N GLY A 175 9.45 -3.02 -20.17
CA GLY A 175 10.58 -3.68 -20.85
C GLY A 175 11.96 -3.06 -20.59
N ARG A 176 12.05 -2.03 -19.74
CA ARG A 176 13.31 -1.35 -19.41
C ARG A 176 13.76 -1.67 -17.98
N PRO A 177 15.02 -2.09 -17.75
CA PRO A 177 15.53 -2.30 -16.41
C PRO A 177 15.78 -0.96 -15.70
N LEU A 178 15.22 -0.81 -14.50
CA LEU A 178 15.42 0.31 -13.59
C LEU A 178 16.14 -0.18 -12.33
N LEU A 179 17.35 0.32 -12.10
CA LEU A 179 18.08 0.05 -10.86
C LEU A 179 17.40 0.72 -9.67
N ALA A 180 17.25 -0.03 -8.59
CA ALA A 180 16.71 0.44 -7.33
C ALA A 180 17.50 -0.10 -6.14
N THR A 181 17.51 0.67 -5.05
CA THR A 181 18.16 0.29 -3.80
C THR A 181 17.14 0.22 -2.68
N VAL A 182 17.11 -0.91 -1.97
CA VAL A 182 16.31 -1.09 -0.76
C VAL A 182 16.78 -0.10 0.30
N THR A 183 15.87 0.72 0.79
CA THR A 183 16.16 1.85 1.68
C THR A 183 15.29 1.75 2.94
N PRO A 184 15.84 2.04 4.13
CA PRO A 184 15.05 2.09 5.35
C PRO A 184 13.89 3.07 5.24
N THR A 185 12.73 2.68 5.78
CA THR A 185 11.53 3.50 5.82
C THR A 185 11.27 4.04 7.24
N PRO A 186 10.59 5.19 7.37
CA PRO A 186 10.09 6.06 6.29
C PRO A 186 11.22 6.88 5.64
N PHE A 187 11.05 7.27 4.38
CA PHE A 187 12.01 8.08 3.64
C PHE A 187 12.09 9.53 4.15
N PHE A 188 10.99 10.03 4.69
CA PHE A 188 10.88 11.37 5.24
C PHE A 188 10.54 11.36 6.74
N ASP A 189 11.24 12.18 7.51
CA ASP A 189 11.07 12.36 8.97
C ASP A 189 11.00 11.00 9.73
N PRO A 190 12.08 10.19 9.71
CA PRO A 190 12.11 8.87 10.35
C PRO A 190 11.94 8.93 11.88
N SER A 191 12.36 10.01 12.52
CA SER A 191 12.13 10.23 13.95
C SER A 191 10.69 10.64 14.28
N GLY A 192 9.89 11.03 13.27
CA GLY A 192 8.55 11.57 13.45
C GLY A 192 8.55 12.88 14.22
N ALA A 193 9.63 13.66 14.13
CA ALA A 193 9.82 14.89 14.89
C ALA A 193 8.75 15.92 14.55
N ARG A 194 8.31 16.02 13.29
CA ARG A 194 7.27 16.98 12.88
C ARG A 194 5.92 16.65 13.49
N LEU A 195 5.56 15.38 13.56
CA LEU A 195 4.31 14.94 14.18
C LEU A 195 4.31 15.14 15.71
N ARG A 196 5.50 15.03 16.33
CA ARG A 196 5.69 15.11 17.79
C ARG A 196 6.05 16.51 18.29
N ALA A 197 6.28 17.47 17.39
CA ALA A 197 6.58 18.83 17.76
C ALA A 197 5.43 19.39 18.63
N LYS A 198 5.79 19.93 19.80
CA LYS A 198 4.88 20.74 20.62
C LYS A 198 4.97 22.17 20.12
N THR A 199 3.84 22.80 19.83
CA THR A 199 3.80 24.24 19.58
C THR A 199 4.03 24.97 20.91
N LYS A 200 4.80 26.07 20.89
CA LYS A 200 5.04 26.90 22.09
C LYS A 200 3.76 27.57 22.60
N ASP A 201 2.79 27.81 21.71
CA ASP A 201 1.57 28.59 21.99
C ASP A 201 0.25 27.92 21.54
N GLY A 202 0.26 26.61 21.23
CA GLY A 202 -0.96 25.89 20.83
C GLY A 202 -1.61 25.16 22.00
N PRO A 203 -2.94 24.94 21.97
CA PRO A 203 -3.59 24.15 23.01
C PRO A 203 -2.94 22.76 23.09
N ASP A 204 -2.75 22.27 24.33
CA ASP A 204 -2.32 20.90 24.56
C ASP A 204 -3.15 19.94 23.69
N ARG A 205 -2.49 18.89 23.19
CA ARG A 205 -3.18 17.84 22.41
C ARG A 205 -4.45 17.45 23.14
N VAL A 206 -5.60 17.64 22.49
CA VAL A 206 -6.89 17.18 23.01
C VAL A 206 -6.72 15.70 23.38
N ALA A 207 -6.91 15.38 24.66
CA ALA A 207 -6.80 14.02 25.14
C ALA A 207 -7.69 13.11 24.28
N PRO A 208 -7.23 11.90 23.92
CA PRO A 208 -8.08 10.98 23.19
C PRO A 208 -9.38 10.81 23.99
N ALA A 209 -10.52 11.00 23.32
CA ALA A 209 -11.80 10.71 23.92
C ALA A 209 -11.75 9.28 24.51
N PRO A 210 -12.26 9.06 25.73
CA PRO A 210 -12.24 7.73 26.33
C PRO A 210 -12.84 6.74 25.33
N ALA A 211 -12.18 5.60 25.16
CA ALA A 211 -12.61 4.58 24.21
C ALA A 211 -14.08 4.24 24.48
N ALA A 212 -14.98 4.71 23.62
CA ALA A 212 -16.37 4.29 23.67
C ALA A 212 -16.35 2.77 23.58
N SER A 213 -16.87 2.11 24.61
CA SER A 213 -17.03 0.66 24.57
C SER A 213 -17.89 0.34 23.36
N TYR A 214 -17.29 -0.26 22.33
CA TYR A 214 -18.03 -0.93 21.26
C TYR A 214 -18.71 -2.16 21.86
N ALA A 215 -19.78 -1.92 22.60
CA ALA A 215 -20.60 -2.90 23.28
C ALA A 215 -22.07 -2.59 22.98
N ALA A 216 -22.44 -2.56 21.69
CA ALA A 216 -23.83 -2.72 21.23
C ALA A 216 -23.90 -2.62 19.70
N ALA A 217 -23.80 -3.74 18.98
CA ALA A 217 -24.45 -3.94 17.67
C ALA A 217 -24.33 -5.40 17.18
N THR A 218 -24.66 -6.38 18.02
CA THR A 218 -24.98 -7.73 17.53
C THR A 218 -26.35 -8.14 18.06
N ARG A 219 -27.40 -7.41 17.66
CA ARG A 219 -28.74 -8.00 17.62
C ARG A 219 -28.80 -8.83 16.34
N ARG A 220 -28.67 -10.16 16.48
CA ARG A 220 -28.98 -11.12 15.41
C ARG A 220 -30.40 -10.85 14.91
N PRO A 221 -30.64 -10.63 13.60
CA PRO A 221 -32.01 -10.69 13.09
C PRO A 221 -32.52 -12.12 13.23
N GLY A 222 -33.72 -12.27 13.78
CA GLY A 222 -34.33 -13.54 14.15
C GLY A 222 -34.42 -14.54 13.00
N LYS A 223 -34.33 -15.82 13.37
CA LYS A 223 -34.60 -16.98 12.50
C LYS A 223 -35.88 -16.72 11.70
N ARG A 224 -35.79 -16.66 10.37
CA ARG A 224 -36.95 -16.82 9.50
C ARG A 224 -37.34 -18.30 9.50
N GLU A 225 -38.55 -18.61 9.96
CA GLU A 225 -39.14 -19.94 9.81
C GLU A 225 -39.32 -20.29 8.31
N PRO A 226 -39.20 -21.57 7.94
CA PRO A 226 -39.35 -21.99 6.56
C PRO A 226 -40.82 -21.90 6.12
N ARG A 227 -41.10 -21.11 5.08
CA ARG A 227 -42.43 -21.05 4.46
C ARG A 227 -42.74 -22.37 3.76
N SER A 228 -43.85 -22.98 4.14
CA SER A 228 -44.46 -24.15 3.51
C SER A 228 -44.76 -23.92 2.04
N SER A 229 -44.36 -24.85 1.19
CA SER A 229 -44.72 -24.93 -0.23
C SER A 229 -46.21 -25.22 -0.40
N GLN A 230 -46.95 -24.31 -1.04
CA GLN A 230 -48.23 -24.62 -1.67
C GLN A 230 -48.14 -24.40 -3.19
N PRO A 231 -48.72 -25.29 -4.01
CA PRO A 231 -48.60 -25.23 -5.47
C PRO A 231 -49.53 -24.18 -6.09
N ASN A 232 -49.01 -23.46 -7.08
CA ASN A 232 -49.68 -22.37 -7.79
C ASN A 232 -50.69 -22.91 -8.84
N PRO A 233 -52.00 -22.62 -8.73
CA PRO A 233 -52.96 -22.95 -9.75
C PRO A 233 -53.20 -21.72 -10.63
N GLN A 234 -52.65 -21.69 -11.84
CA GLN A 234 -53.21 -21.02 -13.05
C GLN A 234 -52.13 -20.83 -14.11
N ARG A 235 -52.00 -21.82 -15.00
CA ARG A 235 -51.67 -21.58 -16.41
C ARG A 235 -52.62 -22.44 -17.26
N GLY A 236 -53.81 -21.90 -17.48
CA GLY A 236 -54.82 -22.45 -18.38
C GLY A 236 -54.91 -21.61 -19.65
N ARG A 237 -54.45 -22.21 -20.75
CA ARG A 237 -54.99 -22.23 -22.13
C ARG A 237 -55.44 -20.93 -22.82
N LYS A 238 -54.91 -20.74 -24.03
CA LYS A 238 -55.55 -20.88 -25.37
C LYS A 238 -54.54 -20.35 -26.41
N ALA A 239 -54.39 -20.86 -27.62
CA ALA A 239 -55.01 -21.94 -28.39
C ALA A 239 -53.92 -22.51 -29.33
#